data_AF-A0A3D4FJT8-F1
#
_entry.id   AF-A0A3D4FJT8-F1
#
_cell.length_a   1.000
_cell.length_b   1.000
_cell.length_c   1.000
_cell.angle_alpha   90.00
_cell.angle_beta   90.00
_cell.angle_gamma   90.00
#
_symmetry.space_group_name_H-M   'P 1'
#
loop_
_entity.id
_entity.type
_entity.pdbx_description
1 polymer ?
#
loop_
_entity_poly.entity_id
_entity_poly.type
_entity_poly.pdbx_seq_one_letter_code
_entity_poly.pdbx_strand_id
1 'polypeptide(L)'
;MTFEYFSPKGIAKRCIEPYFITFKWSAWYVFGYCKLRKDFRLFKLNRMNSVKESDIKFTIRHIPTELTELDNYFTKDEKVITMLIDRSIEYEVVESYGVNSYEITEDNRIKFNLHYT
;
A
#
# COMPACT_ATOMS: atom_id res chain seq x y z
N MET A 1 9.26 -8.43 -13.51
CA MET A 1 9.51 -8.72 -12.08
C MET A 1 8.59 -9.83 -11.59
N THR A 2 9.08 -10.72 -10.72
CA THR A 2 8.27 -11.78 -10.07
C THR A 2 8.42 -11.76 -8.56
N PHE A 3 7.39 -12.18 -7.83
CA PHE A 3 7.39 -12.24 -6.36
C PHE A 3 6.30 -13.17 -5.83
N GLU A 4 6.42 -13.56 -4.57
CA GLU A 4 5.35 -14.19 -3.80
C GLU A 4 4.54 -13.09 -3.12
N TYR A 5 3.22 -13.13 -3.27
CA TYR A 5 2.34 -12.11 -2.74
C TYR A 5 1.41 -12.67 -1.67
N PHE A 6 1.46 -12.07 -0.47
CA PHE A 6 0.60 -12.40 0.65
C PHE A 6 -0.74 -11.68 0.51
N SER A 7 -1.83 -12.43 0.56
CA SER A 7 -3.19 -11.89 0.49
C SER A 7 -4.12 -12.63 1.46
N PRO A 8 -5.33 -12.08 1.75
CA PRO A 8 -6.32 -12.80 2.55
C PRO A 8 -6.72 -14.17 2.00
N LYS A 9 -6.51 -14.40 0.69
CA LYS A 9 -6.77 -15.69 0.01
C LYS A 9 -5.58 -16.64 0.05
N GLY A 10 -4.53 -16.31 0.80
CA GLY A 10 -3.27 -17.05 0.87
C GLY A 10 -2.15 -16.45 0.02
N ILE A 11 -1.06 -17.21 -0.11
CA ILE A 11 0.15 -16.82 -0.82
C ILE A 11 0.03 -17.24 -2.29
N ALA A 12 0.40 -16.36 -3.21
CA ALA A 12 0.44 -16.72 -4.62
C ALA A 12 1.59 -16.02 -5.36
N LYS A 13 2.19 -16.73 -6.31
CA LYS A 13 3.21 -16.15 -7.19
C LYS A 13 2.58 -15.14 -8.15
N ARG A 14 3.27 -14.03 -8.37
CA ARG A 14 2.88 -12.95 -9.28
C ARG A 14 4.05 -12.63 -10.20
N CYS A 15 3.69 -12.29 -11.42
CA CYS A 15 4.58 -11.71 -12.41
C CYS A 15 3.95 -10.42 -12.89
N ILE A 16 4.67 -9.31 -12.76
CA ILE A 16 4.20 -8.00 -13.18
C ILE A 16 5.21 -7.32 -14.09
N GLU A 17 4.68 -6.47 -14.95
CA GLU A 17 5.38 -5.41 -15.66
C GLU A 17 5.26 -4.14 -14.78
N PRO A 18 6.30 -3.75 -14.03
CA PRO A 18 6.23 -2.63 -13.08
C PRO A 18 6.34 -1.27 -13.78
N TYR A 19 5.59 -0.26 -13.33
CA TYR A 19 5.55 1.06 -13.97
C TYR A 19 6.08 2.14 -13.04
N PHE A 20 5.50 2.28 -11.86
CA PHE A 20 5.94 3.26 -10.87
C PHE A 20 5.63 2.80 -9.45
N ILE A 21 6.30 3.44 -8.50
CA ILE A 21 6.08 3.28 -7.07
C ILE A 21 5.32 4.51 -6.57
N THR A 22 4.36 4.31 -5.68
CA THR A 22 3.57 5.39 -5.09
C THR A 22 3.36 5.14 -3.60
N PHE A 23 3.31 6.23 -2.83
CA PHE A 23 2.94 6.19 -1.42
C PHE A 23 1.47 6.62 -1.29
N LYS A 24 0.63 5.69 -0.84
CA LYS A 24 -0.81 5.87 -0.65
C LYS A 24 -1.26 5.08 0.57
N TRP A 25 -2.28 5.53 1.30
CA TRP A 25 -2.81 4.84 2.49
C TRP A 25 -1.72 4.33 3.46
N SER A 26 -0.75 5.21 3.74
CA SER A 26 0.35 4.96 4.67
C SER A 26 1.22 3.75 4.32
N ALA A 27 1.36 3.46 3.02
CA ALA A 27 2.25 2.42 2.56
C ALA A 27 2.75 2.65 1.13
N TRP A 28 3.86 1.98 0.83
CA TRP A 28 4.40 1.93 -0.52
C TRP A 28 3.74 0.82 -1.34
N TYR A 29 3.38 1.18 -2.57
CA TYR A 29 2.81 0.28 -3.56
C TYR A 29 3.61 0.34 -4.84
N VAL A 30 3.73 -0.79 -5.53
CA VAL A 30 4.11 -0.83 -6.95
C VAL A 30 2.86 -0.96 -7.80
N PHE A 31 2.71 -0.04 -8.75
CA PHE A 31 1.71 -0.15 -9.81
C PHE A 31 2.31 -0.92 -10.99
N GLY A 32 1.56 -1.87 -11.53
CA GLY A 32 2.02 -2.60 -12.70
C GLY A 32 0.97 -3.52 -13.32
N TYR A 33 1.25 -3.95 -14.54
CA TYR A 33 0.38 -4.88 -15.27
C TYR A 33 0.64 -6.31 -14.79
N CYS A 34 -0.38 -6.92 -14.18
CA CYS A 34 -0.32 -8.28 -13.66
C CYS A 34 -0.59 -9.29 -14.78
N LYS A 35 0.43 -10.03 -15.20
CA LYS A 35 0.31 -10.99 -16.31
C LYS A 35 -0.71 -12.10 -16.04
N LEU A 36 -0.87 -12.51 -14.78
CA LEU A 36 -1.84 -13.54 -14.38
C LEU A 36 -3.29 -13.05 -14.50
N ARG A 37 -3.56 -11.79 -14.13
CA ARG A 37 -4.91 -11.21 -14.14
C ARG A 37 -5.21 -10.45 -15.43
N LYS A 38 -4.19 -10.22 -16.27
CA LYS A 38 -4.26 -9.45 -17.50
C LYS A 38 -4.80 -8.03 -17.29
N ASP A 39 -4.39 -7.42 -16.18
CA ASP A 39 -4.93 -6.15 -15.72
C ASP A 39 -3.91 -5.39 -14.85
N PHE A 40 -4.05 -4.07 -14.81
CA PHE A 40 -3.23 -3.18 -13.99
C PHE A 40 -3.67 -3.21 -12.53
N ARG A 41 -2.71 -3.34 -11.61
CA ARG A 41 -2.99 -3.44 -10.18
C ARG A 41 -1.92 -2.78 -9.33
N LEU A 42 -2.32 -2.39 -8.13
CA LEU A 42 -1.42 -2.02 -7.04
C LEU A 42 -1.06 -3.24 -6.20
N PHE A 43 0.23 -3.37 -5.89
CA PHE A 43 0.77 -4.38 -4.98
C PHE A 43 1.48 -3.68 -3.83
N LYS A 44 1.04 -3.93 -2.59
CA LYS A 44 1.66 -3.35 -1.38
C LYS A 44 3.04 -3.98 -1.20
N LEU A 45 4.10 -3.17 -1.11
CA LEU A 45 5.47 -3.68 -1.05
C LEU A 45 5.70 -4.61 0.15
N ASN A 46 5.14 -4.28 1.31
CA ASN A 46 5.26 -5.09 2.53
C ASN A 46 4.60 -6.48 2.42
N ARG A 47 3.82 -6.75 1.37
CA ARG A 47 3.21 -8.06 1.08
C ARG A 47 3.97 -8.85 0.01
N MET A 48 5.08 -8.34 -0.50
CA MET A 48 5.90 -8.96 -1.53
C MET A 48 7.11 -9.64 -0.89
N ASN A 49 7.23 -10.95 -1.09
CA ASN A 49 8.39 -11.74 -0.67
C ASN A 49 9.14 -12.31 -1.88
N SER A 50 10.41 -12.63 -1.70
CA SER A 50 11.25 -13.26 -2.74
C SER A 50 11.20 -12.51 -4.07
N VAL A 51 11.28 -11.18 -4.02
CA VAL A 51 11.22 -10.34 -5.23
C VAL A 51 12.43 -10.64 -6.10
N LYS A 52 12.18 -10.93 -7.38
CA LYS A 52 13.20 -11.17 -8.38
C LYS A 52 12.97 -10.26 -9.58
N GLU A 53 14.03 -9.58 -9.97
CA GLU A 53 14.11 -8.95 -11.27
C GLU A 53 14.05 -10.02 -12.36
N SER A 54 13.59 -9.64 -13.55
CA SER A 54 13.55 -10.53 -14.70
C SER A 54 14.07 -9.75 -15.89
N ASP A 55 14.95 -10.37 -16.67
CA ASP A 55 15.49 -9.80 -17.91
C ASP A 55 14.45 -9.68 -19.03
N ILE A 56 13.21 -10.12 -18.77
CA ILE A 56 12.10 -10.00 -19.70
C ILE A 56 11.68 -8.53 -19.80
N LYS A 57 12.06 -7.91 -20.90
CA LYS A 57 11.59 -6.59 -21.30
C LYS A 57 10.10 -6.63 -21.66
N PHE A 58 9.41 -5.51 -21.47
CA PHE A 58 8.03 -5.33 -21.87
C PHE A 58 7.86 -3.96 -22.51
N THR A 59 6.88 -3.85 -23.41
CA THR A 59 6.48 -2.56 -23.98
C THR A 59 5.48 -1.90 -23.05
N ILE A 60 5.65 -0.60 -22.84
CA ILE A 60 4.70 0.22 -22.08
C ILE A 60 3.32 0.10 -22.73
N ARG A 61 2.35 -0.33 -21.93
CA ARG A 61 0.93 -0.44 -22.32
C ARG A 61 0.24 0.88 -21.99
N HIS A 62 -0.81 1.18 -22.74
CA HIS A 62 -1.73 2.25 -22.39
C HIS A 62 -2.34 1.99 -21.02
N ILE A 63 -2.23 2.95 -20.10
CA ILE A 63 -2.87 2.92 -18.79
C ILE A 63 -4.24 3.59 -18.93
N PRO A 64 -5.35 2.87 -18.71
CA PRO A 64 -6.69 3.48 -18.69
C PRO A 64 -6.76 4.69 -17.75
N THR A 65 -7.45 5.75 -18.16
CA THR A 65 -7.55 7.01 -17.41
C THR A 65 -8.15 6.78 -16.02
N GLU A 66 -9.08 5.84 -15.87
CA GLU A 66 -9.72 5.51 -14.59
C GLU A 66 -8.71 4.98 -13.54
N LEU A 67 -7.58 4.44 -14.01
CA LEU A 67 -6.52 3.89 -13.17
C LEU A 67 -5.40 4.90 -12.89
N THR A 68 -5.47 6.10 -13.51
CA THR A 68 -4.54 7.19 -13.19
C THR A 68 -4.89 7.89 -11.88
N GLU A 69 -6.17 7.91 -11.52
CA GLU A 69 -6.65 8.37 -10.21
C GLU A 69 -6.64 7.22 -9.20
N LEU A 70 -5.46 6.89 -8.69
CA LEU A 70 -5.29 5.79 -7.74
C LEU A 70 -6.09 5.99 -6.44
N ASP A 71 -6.46 7.23 -6.10
CA ASP A 71 -7.28 7.50 -4.91
C ASP A 71 -8.67 6.85 -5.03
N ASN A 72 -9.19 6.63 -6.26
CA ASN A 72 -10.47 5.96 -6.51
C ASN A 72 -10.44 4.43 -6.28
N TYR A 73 -9.26 3.82 -6.11
CA TYR A 73 -9.13 2.36 -5.99
C TYR A 73 -9.70 1.78 -4.70
N PHE A 74 -9.83 2.61 -3.66
CA PHE A 74 -10.21 2.22 -2.31
C PHE A 74 -11.36 3.09 -1.76
N THR A 75 -12.17 3.73 -2.60
CA THR A 75 -13.19 4.71 -2.17
C THR A 75 -14.48 4.10 -1.60
N LYS A 76 -14.61 2.78 -1.47
CA LYS A 76 -15.94 2.19 -1.21
C LYS A 76 -16.31 1.98 0.25
N ASP A 77 -15.36 1.83 1.17
CA ASP A 77 -15.65 1.50 2.57
C ASP A 77 -14.57 2.05 3.51
N GLU A 78 -14.38 3.38 3.54
CA GLU A 78 -13.42 3.98 4.46
C GLU A 78 -13.89 3.78 5.91
N LYS A 79 -13.16 2.95 6.64
CA LYS A 79 -13.37 2.72 8.07
C LYS A 79 -12.31 3.46 8.84
N VAL A 80 -12.75 4.24 9.83
CA VAL A 80 -11.87 4.94 10.75
C VAL A 80 -11.85 4.19 12.07
N ILE A 81 -10.66 3.78 12.50
CA ILE A 81 -10.42 3.29 13.87
C ILE A 81 -9.67 4.38 14.62
N THR A 82 -10.28 4.89 15.67
CA THR A 82 -9.61 5.78 16.63
C THR A 82 -8.99 4.95 17.73
N MET A 83 -7.67 5.10 17.92
CA MET A 83 -6.89 4.40 18.93
C MET A 83 -6.34 5.38 19.96
N LEU A 84 -6.28 4.94 21.21
CA LEU A 84 -5.65 5.63 22.32
C LEU A 84 -4.47 4.77 22.75
N ILE A 85 -3.26 5.25 22.50
CA ILE A 85 -2.03 4.47 22.65
C ILE A 85 -1.06 5.21 23.57
N ASP A 86 -0.26 4.45 24.30
CA ASP A 86 0.80 5.00 25.14
C ASP A 86 1.83 5.77 24.28
N ARG A 87 2.40 6.83 24.84
CA ARG A 87 3.34 7.70 24.13
C ARG A 87 4.68 7.02 23.81
N SER A 88 4.98 5.87 24.43
CA SER A 88 6.19 5.09 24.13
C SER A 88 6.34 4.69 22.66
N ILE A 89 5.27 4.68 21.86
CA ILE A 89 5.32 4.34 20.43
C ILE A 89 5.26 5.56 19.48
N GLU A 90 5.50 6.76 20.00
CA GLU A 90 5.42 8.02 19.24
C GLU A 90 6.28 7.99 17.97
N TYR A 91 7.49 7.41 18.08
CA TYR A 91 8.42 7.30 16.96
C TYR A 91 7.85 6.45 15.82
N GLU A 92 7.29 5.29 16.14
CA GLU A 92 6.74 4.34 15.16
C GLU A 92 5.51 4.92 14.46
N VAL A 93 4.69 5.68 15.19
CA VAL A 93 3.55 6.40 14.61
C VAL A 93 4.03 7.46 13.63
N VAL A 94 5.03 8.26 14.01
CA VAL A 94 5.61 9.28 13.13
C VAL A 94 6.30 8.66 11.91
N GLU A 95 7.06 7.58 12.10
CA GLU A 95 7.72 6.86 11.02
C GLU A 95 6.73 6.32 9.98
N SER A 96 5.58 5.83 10.46
CA SER A 96 4.56 5.19 9.60
C SER A 96 3.58 6.20 8.98
N TYR A 97 3.24 7.28 9.69
CA TYR A 97 2.10 8.15 9.37
C TYR A 97 2.43 9.65 9.33
N GLY A 98 3.63 10.05 9.76
CA GLY A 98 4.10 11.44 9.75
C GLY A 98 3.89 12.20 11.07
N VAL A 99 4.58 13.34 11.21
CA VAL A 99 4.61 14.12 12.47
C VAL A 99 3.27 14.74 12.88
N ASN A 100 2.34 14.91 11.94
CA ASN A 100 1.03 15.53 12.17
C ASN A 100 -0.11 14.49 12.21
N SER A 101 0.21 13.22 12.42
CA SER A 101 -0.76 12.14 12.27
C SER A 101 -1.60 11.85 13.51
N TYR A 102 -1.31 12.48 14.65
CA TYR A 102 -1.94 12.21 15.95
C TYR A 102 -2.13 13.47 16.80
N GLU A 103 -2.95 13.34 17.84
CA GLU A 103 -3.16 14.32 18.91
C GLU A 103 -2.60 13.78 20.23
N ILE A 104 -2.03 14.64 21.07
CA ILE A 104 -1.68 14.28 22.45
C ILE A 104 -2.88 14.63 23.34
N THR A 105 -3.37 13.65 24.11
CA THR A 105 -4.46 13.84 25.06
C THR A 105 -3.97 14.43 26.37
N GLU A 106 -4.90 14.93 27.20
CA GLU A 106 -4.59 15.54 28.51
C GLU A 106 -3.83 14.60 29.46
N ASP A 107 -4.03 13.29 29.33
CA ASP A 107 -3.34 12.25 30.10
C ASP A 107 -2.05 11.73 29.42
N ASN A 108 -1.49 12.52 28.51
CA ASN A 108 -0.21 12.26 27.83
C ASN A 108 -0.20 10.95 27.02
N ARG A 109 -1.33 10.59 26.40
CA ARG A 109 -1.45 9.50 25.44
C ARG A 109 -1.57 10.03 24.01
N ILE A 110 -1.31 9.16 23.05
CA ILE A 110 -1.48 9.42 21.62
C ILE A 110 -2.89 9.01 21.22
N LYS A 111 -3.67 9.95 20.69
CA LYS A 111 -4.91 9.67 19.98
C LYS A 111 -4.64 9.72 18.48
N PHE A 112 -4.80 8.57 17.82
CA PHE A 112 -4.46 8.38 16.42
C PHE A 112 -5.65 7.82 15.65
N ASN A 113 -5.94 8.40 14.47
CA ASN A 113 -7.00 7.93 13.58
C ASN A 113 -6.37 7.11 12.45
N LEU A 114 -6.63 5.80 12.46
CA LEU A 114 -6.22 4.91 11.38
C LEU A 114 -7.34 4.80 10.35
N HIS A 115 -7.06 5.28 9.15
CA HIS A 115 -7.92 5.13 7.99
C HIS A 115 -7.53 3.85 7.23
N TYR A 116 -8.48 2.95 7.02
CA TYR A 116 -8.26 1.77 6.18
C TYR A 116 -9.49 1.42 5.34
N THR A 117 -9.24 0.60 4.34
CA THR A 117 -10.23 0.09 3.38
C THR A 117 -10.22 -1.43 3.33
#